data_AF-A0A2M7F6Q6-F1
#
_entry.id   AF-A0A2M7F6Q6-F1
#
_cell.length_a   1.000
_cell.length_b   1.000
_cell.length_c   1.000
_cell.angle_alpha   90.00
_cell.angle_beta   90.00
_cell.angle_gamma   90.00
#
_symmetry.space_group_name_H-M   'P 1'
#
loop_
_entity.id
_entity.type
_entity.pdbx_description
1 polymer ?
#
loop_
_entity_poly.entity_id
_entity_poly.type
_entity_poly.pdbx_seq_one_letter_code
_entity_poly.pdbx_strand_id
1 'polypeptide(L)' 'FRAKEIALILKKNGIPRKRISVTGYGDTRPIASNEKDEGRVKNRRVVVKLVPDDKES' A
#
# COMPACT_ATOMS: atom_id res chain seq x y z
N PHE A 1 2.73 -6.91 -8.71
CA PHE A 1 1.97 -6.20 -7.65
C PHE A 1 2.95 -5.60 -6.64
N ARG A 2 3.25 -4.29 -6.72
CA ARG A 2 4.26 -3.64 -5.84
C ARG A 2 3.95 -3.78 -4.34
N ALA A 3 2.67 -3.72 -3.97
CA ALA A 3 2.27 -3.84 -2.57
C ALA A 3 2.54 -5.24 -1.97
N LYS A 4 2.52 -6.30 -2.78
CA LYS A 4 2.87 -7.66 -2.32
C LYS A 4 4.37 -7.79 -2.03
N GLU A 5 5.23 -7.13 -2.78
CA GLU A 5 6.68 -7.13 -2.52
C GLU A 5 7.03 -6.43 -1.22
N ILE A 6 6.39 -5.29 -0.94
CA ILE A 6 6.58 -4.59 0.35
C ILE A 6 6.13 -5.48 1.51
N ALA A 7 5.01 -6.19 1.39
CA ALA A 7 4.58 -7.15 2.42
C ALA A 7 5.59 -8.28 2.66
N LEU A 8 6.25 -8.77 1.60
CA LEU A 8 7.33 -9.75 1.73
C LEU A 8 8.56 -9.18 2.45
N ILE A 9 8.95 -7.94 2.15
CA ILE A 9 10.04 -7.25 2.84
C ILE A 9 9.70 -7.08 4.33
N LEU A 10 8.49 -6.62 4.66
CA LEU A 10 8.04 -6.46 6.05
C LEU A 10 8.03 -7.80 6.80
N LYS A 11 7.60 -8.89 6.15
CA LYS A 11 7.70 -10.24 6.70
C LYS A 11 9.15 -10.66 6.96
N LYS A 12 10.07 -10.39 6.02
CA LYS A 12 11.50 -10.70 6.18
C LYS A 12 12.14 -9.92 7.34
N ASN A 13 11.63 -8.73 7.65
CA ASN A 13 12.05 -7.91 8.79
C ASN A 13 11.37 -8.32 10.11
N GLY A 14 10.68 -9.47 10.16
CA GLY A 14 10.11 -10.02 11.40
C GLY A 14 8.70 -9.56 11.74
N ILE A 15 8.04 -8.77 10.88
CA ILE A 15 6.64 -8.39 11.12
C ILE A 15 5.73 -9.60 10.81
N PRO A 16 4.92 -10.08 11.77
CA PRO A 16 4.05 -11.22 11.55
C PRO A 16 3.04 -10.93 10.44
N ARG A 17 2.81 -11.93 9.58
CA ARG A 17 1.89 -11.80 8.42
C ARG A 17 0.46 -11.40 8.83
N LYS A 18 0.04 -11.76 10.06
CA LYS A 18 -1.26 -11.39 10.64
C LYS A 18 -1.43 -9.87 10.84
N ARG A 19 -0.33 -9.11 10.96
CA ARG A 19 -0.33 -7.65 11.15
C ARG A 19 -0.17 -6.87 9.84
N ILE A 20 -0.12 -7.57 8.70
CA ILE A 20 0.10 -6.98 7.38
C ILE A 20 -1.14 -7.20 6.52
N SER A 21 -1.84 -6.12 6.18
CA SER A 21 -2.91 -6.12 5.18
C SER A 21 -2.45 -5.42 3.92
N VAL A 22 -2.73 -6.02 2.75
CA VAL A 22 -2.32 -5.52 1.44
C VAL A 22 -3.55 -5.28 0.59
N THR A 23 -3.87 -4.01 0.35
CA THR A 23 -5.00 -3.60 -0.50
C THR A 23 -4.47 -2.94 -1.77
N GLY A 24 -4.92 -3.40 -2.93
CA GLY A 24 -4.64 -2.77 -4.22
C GLY A 24 -5.77 -1.81 -4.58
N TYR A 25 -5.49 -0.51 -4.64
CA TYR A 25 -6.48 0.50 -5.02
C TYR A 25 -6.54 0.81 -6.52
N GLY A 26 -5.65 0.21 -7.33
CA GLY A 26 -5.60 0.45 -8.77
C GLY A 26 -5.52 1.96 -9.09
N ASP A 27 -6.40 2.40 -9.97
CA ASP A 27 -6.61 3.76 -10.44
C ASP A 27 -7.69 4.53 -9.65
N THR A 28 -8.37 3.90 -8.69
CA THR A 28 -9.53 4.47 -7.97
C THR A 28 -9.17 5.54 -6.94
N ARG A 29 -7.88 5.71 -6.62
CA ARG A 29 -7.38 6.73 -5.67
C ARG A 29 -6.15 7.47 -6.21
N PRO A 30 -6.30 8.24 -7.30
CA PRO A 30 -5.20 9.03 -7.84
C PRO A 30 -4.91 10.24 -6.93
N ILE A 31 -3.65 10.62 -6.81
CA ILE A 31 -3.24 11.88 -6.17
C ILE A 31 -2.92 12.99 -7.15
N ALA A 32 -2.82 12.65 -8.43
CA ALA A 32 -2.65 13.57 -9.53
C ALA A 32 -3.46 13.05 -10.73
N SER A 33 -3.81 13.91 -11.69
CA SER A 33 -4.55 13.48 -12.88
C SER A 33 -3.79 12.37 -13.62
N ASN A 34 -4.49 11.29 -13.98
CA ASN A 34 -3.96 10.22 -14.83
C ASN A 34 -3.84 10.64 -16.31
N GLU A 35 -4.30 11.84 -16.67
CA GLU A 35 -4.28 12.32 -18.06
C GLU A 35 -2.90 12.83 -18.47
N LYS A 36 -2.09 13.28 -17.52
CA LYS A 36 -0.71 13.73 -17.76
C LYS A 36 0.28 12.67 -17.30
N ASP A 37 1.36 12.46 -18.07
CA ASP A 37 2.40 11.49 -17.72
C ASP A 37 3.03 11.76 -16.35
N GLU A 38 3.24 13.03 -16.02
CA GLU A 38 3.71 13.46 -14.70
C GLU A 38 2.79 12.99 -13.57
N GLY A 39 1.48 13.04 -13.78
CA GLY A 39 0.49 12.60 -12.79
C GLY A 39 0.42 11.08 -12.69
N ARG A 40 0.57 10.35 -13.81
CA ARG A 40 0.70 8.88 -13.81
C ARG A 40 1.92 8.41 -13.01
N VAL A 41 3.06 9.08 -13.17
CA VAL A 41 4.27 8.76 -12.40
C VAL A 41 4.03 8.97 -10.90
N LYS A 42 3.40 10.09 -10.51
CA LYS A 42 3.03 10.36 -9.12
C LYS A 42 2.06 9.32 -8.53
N ASN A 43 1.17 8.76 -9.35
CA ASN A 43 0.20 7.76 -8.91
C ASN A 43 0.82 6.36 -8.68
N ARG A 44 2.04 6.08 -9.14
CA ARG A 44 2.75 4.80 -8.90
C ARG A 44 3.38 4.72 -7.49
N ARG A 45 2.57 4.94 -6.45
CA ARG A 45 3.02 4.93 -5.04
C ARG A 45 2.49 3.74 -4.26
N VAL A 46 3.21 3.33 -3.22
CA VAL A 46 2.69 2.45 -2.17
C VAL A 46 2.54 3.28 -0.90
N VAL A 47 1.39 3.19 -0.24
CA VAL A 47 1.12 3.88 1.01
C VAL A 47 1.10 2.83 2.13
N VAL A 48 1.92 3.02 3.16
CA VAL A 48 1.91 2.21 4.37
C VAL A 48 1.17 2.99 5.44
N LYS A 49 0.09 2.42 5.99
CA LYS A 49 -0.64 2.99 7.12
C LYS A 49 -0.44 2.10 8.33
N LEU A 50 -0.05 2.70 9.44
CA LEU A 50 -0.08 2.05 10.74
C LEU A 50 -1.46 2.30 11.34
N VAL A 51 -2.21 1.24 11.55
CA VAL A 51 -3.49 1.29 12.27
C VAL A 51 -3.28 0.58 13.61
N PRO A 52 -3.87 1.08 14.71
CA PRO A 52 -3.92 0.32 15.94
C PRO A 52 -4.59 -1.04 15.68
N ASP A 53 -4.21 -2.04 16.47
CA ASP A 53 -4.86 -3.35 16.43
C ASP A 53 -6.29 -3.12 16.94
N ASP A 54 -7.26 -3.09 16.04
CA ASP A 54 -8.70 -3.04 16.35
C ASP A 54 -9.10 -4.38 16.99
N LYS A 55 -8.55 -4.66 18.18
CA LYS A 55 -9.16 -5.55 19.16
C LYS A 55 -10.06 -4.72 20.06
N GLU A 56 -11.02 -4.02 19.47
CA GLU A 56 -12.10 -3.43 20.22
C GLU A 56 -13.39 -3.47 19.40
N SER A 57 -13.93 -4.69 19.24
CA SER A 57 -15.36 -5.05 19.17
C SER A 57 -15.50 -6.57 19.14
#